data_AF-A0A927XWI2-F1
#
_entry.id   AF-A0A927XWI2-F1
#
_cell.length_a   1.000
_cell.length_b   1.000
_cell.length_c   1.000
_cell.angle_alpha   90.00
_cell.angle_beta   90.00
_cell.angle_gamma   90.00
#
_symmetry.space_group_name_H-M   'P 1'
#
loop_
_entity.id
_entity.type
_entity.pdbx_description
1 polymer ?
#
loop_
_entity_poly.entity_id
_entity_poly.type
_entity_poly.pdbx_seq_one_letter_code
_entity_poly.pdbx_strand_id
1 'polypeptide(L)'
;MVDMDLELNRHTAVIIPAYKPDDRLPPYVAALKEAGVGKIVIVDDGSGESYQTLFGSIPQDEVVHIISYVPNAGKGVALKRGMQYLLESCPDSRYVITADSDGQHTVKDVLRMAESLQEDDSGMLLGSRDFDQPDVPFKSRNGNKITSAVFKLFYGVWVSDTQTGLRGFASGLLPTMIAVKGERYEYEMNMLIECARQRLPMRALPIETVYENNNEGSHFRAVRDSVRIYSVILAGFFKFISASLLSFVVDYALYLLLNNLLKGVPALGNEIGVLFLRFVPHITIATVGARILSGIFNFTVNRKFVFDDKNSVSRSFPRYLAVFCLNMLLSAALTSGLHLAFGWSDNLVKIPVDILLFVLSYKLQQNWVFAPEKKKTGV
;
A
#
# COMPACT_ATOMS: atom_id res chain seq x y z
N MET A 1 19.81 -16.62 -29.87
CA MET A 1 19.84 -16.00 -28.53
C MET A 1 20.18 -14.54 -28.68
N VAL A 2 21.40 -14.16 -29.09
CA VAL A 2 21.81 -12.74 -29.28
C VAL A 2 20.79 -11.87 -30.04
N ASP A 3 20.28 -12.31 -31.20
CA ASP A 3 19.27 -11.53 -31.96
C ASP A 3 17.90 -11.43 -31.26
N MET A 4 17.52 -12.44 -30.48
CA MET A 4 16.25 -12.47 -29.75
C MET A 4 16.32 -11.58 -28.50
N ASP A 5 17.48 -11.55 -27.84
CA ASP A 5 17.75 -10.70 -26.68
C ASP A 5 17.80 -9.21 -27.12
N LEU A 6 18.39 -8.92 -28.28
CA LEU A 6 18.37 -7.58 -28.88
C LEU A 6 16.96 -7.11 -29.25
N GLU A 7 16.12 -7.99 -29.82
CA GLU A 7 14.72 -7.66 -30.13
C GLU A 7 13.89 -7.43 -28.87
N LEU A 8 14.09 -8.21 -27.80
CA LEU A 8 13.46 -7.97 -26.51
C LEU A 8 13.85 -6.60 -25.93
N ASN A 9 15.15 -6.27 -25.97
CA ASN A 9 15.66 -5.00 -25.43
C ASN A 9 15.10 -3.79 -26.20
N ARG A 10 14.88 -3.91 -27.51
CA ARG A 10 14.23 -2.89 -28.34
C ARG A 10 12.78 -2.61 -27.97
N HIS A 11 12.08 -3.57 -27.39
CA HIS A 11 10.72 -3.39 -26.87
C HIS A 11 10.68 -2.94 -25.40
N THR A 12 11.83 -2.67 -24.80
CA THR A 12 11.96 -2.25 -23.40
C THR A 12 12.21 -0.75 -23.31
N ALA A 13 11.43 -0.08 -22.46
CA ALA A 13 11.59 1.31 -22.11
C ALA A 13 12.06 1.46 -20.66
N VAL A 14 13.05 2.33 -20.43
CA VAL A 14 13.59 2.62 -19.09
C VAL A 14 13.27 4.07 -18.71
N ILE A 15 12.66 4.27 -17.55
CA ILE A 15 12.40 5.59 -16.95
C ILE A 15 13.39 5.82 -15.82
N ILE A 16 14.15 6.92 -15.90
CA ILE A 16 15.14 7.30 -14.90
C ILE A 16 14.76 8.66 -14.29
N PRO A 17 14.04 8.69 -13.15
CA PRO A 17 13.84 9.94 -12.43
C PRO A 17 15.17 10.40 -11.79
N ALA A 18 15.55 11.64 -12.05
CA ALA A 18 16.80 12.23 -11.59
C ALA A 18 16.54 13.55 -10.86
N TYR A 19 17.05 13.69 -9.65
CA TYR A 19 17.11 14.96 -8.93
C TYR A 19 18.51 15.15 -8.38
N LYS A 20 19.22 16.13 -8.93
CA LYS A 20 20.62 16.41 -8.61
C LYS A 20 21.52 15.15 -8.74
N PRO A 21 21.46 14.46 -9.90
CA PRO A 21 22.25 13.24 -10.11
C PRO A 21 23.74 13.55 -10.13
N ASP A 22 24.56 12.52 -9.89
CA ASP A 22 26.02 12.62 -10.04
C ASP A 22 26.49 12.22 -11.45
N ASP A 23 27.80 12.32 -11.68
CA ASP A 23 28.45 12.08 -12.97
C ASP A 23 28.37 10.62 -13.47
N ARG A 24 27.73 9.71 -12.71
CA ARG A 24 27.49 8.32 -13.12
C ARG A 24 26.27 8.19 -14.03
N LEU A 25 25.37 9.17 -14.06
CA LEU A 25 24.17 9.10 -14.91
C LEU A 25 24.50 9.04 -16.42
N PRO A 26 25.36 9.92 -17.00
CA PRO A 26 25.69 9.83 -18.42
C PRO A 26 26.29 8.48 -18.87
N PRO A 27 27.33 7.90 -18.21
CA PRO A 27 27.85 6.61 -18.64
C PRO A 27 26.84 5.46 -18.44
N TYR A 28 25.96 5.54 -17.43
CA TYR A 28 24.90 4.55 -17.25
C TYR A 28 23.89 4.56 -18.42
N VAL A 29 23.48 5.76 -18.86
CA VAL A 29 22.59 5.92 -20.02
C VAL A 29 23.25 5.41 -21.31
N ALA A 30 24.54 5.71 -21.50
CA ALA A 30 25.29 5.18 -22.64
C ALA A 30 25.32 3.64 -22.63
N ALA A 31 25.59 3.02 -21.48
CA ALA A 31 25.64 1.57 -21.35
C ALA A 31 24.27 0.91 -21.58
N LEU A 32 23.17 1.51 -21.12
CA LEU A 32 21.80 1.03 -21.43
C LEU A 32 21.52 1.08 -22.94
N LYS A 33 21.93 2.16 -23.60
CA LYS A 33 21.77 2.32 -25.05
C LYS A 33 22.61 1.31 -25.83
N GLU A 34 23.87 1.10 -25.44
CA GLU A 34 24.75 0.08 -26.03
C GLU A 34 24.21 -1.34 -25.85
N ALA A 35 23.51 -1.60 -24.75
CA ALA A 35 22.82 -2.87 -24.50
C ALA A 35 21.54 -3.07 -25.36
N GLY A 36 21.16 -2.10 -26.17
CA GLY A 36 20.04 -2.20 -27.11
C GLY A 36 18.67 -1.85 -26.53
N VAL A 37 18.61 -1.17 -25.38
CA VAL A 37 17.35 -0.67 -24.81
C VAL A 37 16.67 0.26 -25.82
N GLY A 38 15.41 -0.01 -26.15
CA GLY A 38 14.69 0.70 -27.21
C GLY A 38 14.33 2.14 -26.87
N LYS A 39 14.01 2.42 -25.61
CA LYS A 39 13.72 3.79 -25.16
C LYS A 39 14.27 4.06 -23.76
N ILE A 40 14.91 5.21 -23.58
CA ILE A 40 15.41 5.70 -22.29
C ILE A 40 14.85 7.09 -22.06
N VAL A 41 14.05 7.25 -21.01
CA VAL A 41 13.40 8.52 -20.65
C VAL A 41 13.96 8.98 -19.32
N ILE A 42 14.80 10.01 -19.37
CA ILE A 42 15.38 10.63 -18.19
C ILE A 42 14.47 11.79 -17.80
N VAL A 43 14.11 11.87 -16.53
CA VAL A 43 13.24 12.93 -16.02
C VAL A 43 13.97 13.73 -14.96
N ASP A 44 14.48 14.91 -15.34
CA ASP A 44 15.06 15.89 -14.43
C ASP A 44 13.95 16.58 -13.62
N ASP A 45 13.83 16.18 -12.35
CA ASP A 45 12.86 16.68 -11.37
C ASP A 45 13.32 18.03 -10.77
N GLY A 46 13.74 18.96 -11.62
CA GLY A 46 14.12 20.33 -11.25
C GLY A 46 15.42 20.45 -10.49
N SER A 47 16.48 19.81 -10.97
CA SER A 47 17.82 19.83 -10.36
C SER A 47 18.45 21.23 -10.30
N GLY A 48 18.08 22.11 -11.23
CA GLY A 48 18.53 23.51 -11.31
C GLY A 48 19.67 23.75 -12.30
N GLU A 49 20.06 25.02 -12.48
CA GLU A 49 21.04 25.44 -13.50
C GLU A 49 22.40 24.72 -13.40
N SER A 50 22.85 24.41 -12.18
CA SER A 50 24.14 23.73 -11.95
C SER A 50 24.23 22.32 -12.56
N TYR A 51 23.10 21.69 -12.90
CA TYR A 51 23.06 20.34 -13.49
C TYR A 51 22.79 20.35 -15.00
N GLN A 52 22.59 21.52 -15.62
CA GLN A 52 22.34 21.61 -17.07
C GLN A 52 23.51 21.07 -17.89
N THR A 53 24.75 21.30 -17.47
CA THR A 53 25.93 20.74 -18.14
C THR A 53 25.93 19.21 -18.12
N LEU A 54 25.53 18.61 -17.00
CA LEU A 54 25.46 17.16 -16.85
C LEU A 54 24.38 16.58 -17.77
N PHE A 55 23.14 17.09 -17.72
CA PHE A 55 22.08 16.62 -18.63
C PHE A 55 22.39 16.93 -20.11
N GLY A 56 23.05 18.06 -20.40
CA GLY A 56 23.48 18.43 -21.74
C GLY A 56 24.60 17.55 -22.31
N SER A 57 25.33 16.82 -21.45
CA SER A 57 26.32 15.82 -21.89
C SER A 57 25.70 14.53 -22.40
N ILE A 58 24.40 14.30 -22.16
CA ILE A 58 23.68 13.11 -22.57
C ILE A 58 23.06 13.36 -23.96
N PRO A 59 23.55 12.70 -25.02
CA PRO A 59 23.03 12.92 -26.36
C PRO A 59 21.59 12.40 -26.47
N GLN A 60 20.68 13.28 -26.90
CA GLN A 60 19.28 12.93 -27.17
C GLN A 60 19.09 12.51 -28.63
N ASP A 61 18.26 11.50 -28.84
CA ASP A 61 17.92 10.94 -30.15
C ASP A 61 16.61 10.12 -30.08
N GLU A 62 16.41 9.23 -31.03
CA GLU A 62 15.23 8.36 -31.08
C GLU A 62 15.13 7.43 -29.86
N VAL A 63 16.26 7.04 -29.26
CA VAL A 63 16.33 6.16 -28.08
C VAL A 63 16.31 6.97 -26.79
N VAL A 64 17.10 8.03 -26.69
CA VAL A 64 17.27 8.80 -25.44
C VAL A 64 16.49 10.11 -25.47
N HIS A 65 15.61 10.30 -24.49
CA HIS A 65 14.82 11.53 -24.32
C HIS A 65 14.93 12.09 -22.91
N ILE A 66 15.06 13.41 -22.77
CA ILE A 66 15.15 14.10 -21.47
C ILE A 66 13.95 15.02 -21.30
N ILE A 67 13.21 14.82 -20.21
CA ILE A 67 12.15 15.72 -19.75
C ILE A 67 12.70 16.50 -18.57
N SER A 68 12.68 17.84 -18.62
CA SER A 68 13.11 18.70 -17.52
C SER A 68 12.04 19.74 -17.19
N TYR A 69 11.88 20.04 -15.90
CA TYR A 69 10.98 21.07 -15.42
C TYR A 69 11.49 21.65 -14.10
N VAL A 70 11.08 22.88 -13.77
CA VAL A 70 11.39 23.54 -12.50
C VAL A 70 10.12 24.18 -11.91
N PRO A 71 9.94 24.19 -10.58
CA PRO A 71 10.82 23.62 -9.54
C PRO A 71 10.63 22.10 -9.33
N ASN A 72 11.40 21.51 -8.41
CA ASN A 72 11.27 20.11 -7.97
C ASN A 72 9.83 19.77 -7.55
N ALA A 73 9.24 18.76 -8.19
CA ALA A 73 7.87 18.33 -7.96
C ALA A 73 7.78 17.00 -7.18
N GLY A 74 8.84 16.20 -7.23
CA GLY A 74 8.99 14.95 -6.49
C GLY A 74 9.11 13.73 -7.40
N LYS A 75 9.76 12.67 -6.90
CA LYS A 75 10.02 11.41 -7.62
C LYS A 75 8.76 10.80 -8.26
N GLY A 76 7.62 10.85 -7.58
CA GLY A 76 6.35 10.34 -8.12
C GLY A 76 5.85 11.15 -9.32
N VAL A 77 6.04 12.46 -9.33
CA VAL A 77 5.74 13.30 -10.51
C VAL A 77 6.70 12.97 -11.64
N ALA A 78 8.00 12.83 -11.36
CA ALA A 78 9.00 12.49 -12.37
C ALA A 78 8.68 11.15 -13.05
N LEU A 79 8.40 10.12 -12.25
CA LEU A 79 7.98 8.80 -12.75
C LEU A 79 6.72 8.89 -13.61
N LYS A 80 5.69 9.62 -13.17
CA LYS A 80 4.45 9.81 -13.94
C LYS A 80 4.67 10.54 -15.25
N ARG A 81 5.53 11.56 -15.28
CA ARG A 81 5.88 12.28 -16.51
C ARG A 81 6.56 11.37 -17.52
N GLY A 82 7.51 10.54 -17.06
CA GLY A 82 8.15 9.53 -17.90
C GLY A 82 7.14 8.50 -18.43
N MET A 83 6.27 7.99 -17.56
CA MET A 83 5.21 7.05 -17.95
C MET A 83 4.22 7.66 -18.95
N GLN A 84 3.83 8.91 -18.75
CA GLN A 84 2.93 9.62 -19.65
C GLN A 84 3.56 9.82 -21.02
N TYR A 85 4.83 10.22 -21.07
CA TYR A 85 5.56 10.33 -22.33
C TYR A 85 5.63 8.98 -23.06
N LEU A 86 5.94 7.88 -22.36
CA LEU A 86 5.95 6.55 -22.98
C LEU A 86 4.58 6.16 -23.54
N LEU A 87 3.51 6.42 -22.79
CA LEU A 87 2.14 6.13 -23.21
C LEU A 87 1.75 6.91 -24.48
N GLU A 88 2.18 8.17 -24.60
CA GLU A 88 1.80 9.05 -25.70
C GLU A 88 2.71 8.91 -26.93
N SER A 89 4.01 8.64 -26.73
CA SER A 89 5.04 8.78 -27.76
C SER A 89 5.78 7.49 -28.09
N CYS A 90 5.57 6.39 -27.36
CA CYS A 90 6.32 5.15 -27.52
C CYS A 90 5.41 3.90 -27.54
N PRO A 91 4.47 3.79 -28.50
CA PRO A 91 3.49 2.70 -28.54
C PRO A 91 4.12 1.32 -28.75
N ASP A 92 5.34 1.25 -29.31
CA ASP A 92 6.05 -0.01 -29.58
C ASP A 92 6.76 -0.59 -28.34
N SER A 93 6.79 0.15 -27.23
CA SER A 93 7.34 -0.32 -25.96
C SER A 93 6.37 -1.31 -25.31
N ARG A 94 6.82 -2.56 -25.10
CA ARG A 94 6.05 -3.61 -24.43
C ARG A 94 6.29 -3.65 -22.93
N TYR A 95 7.52 -3.36 -22.51
CA TYR A 95 7.94 -3.43 -21.12
C TYR A 95 8.43 -2.07 -20.65
N VAL A 96 8.02 -1.68 -19.45
CA VAL A 96 8.43 -0.45 -18.79
C VAL A 96 9.22 -0.82 -17.55
N ILE A 97 10.44 -0.31 -17.45
CA ILE A 97 11.32 -0.50 -16.31
C ILE A 97 11.62 0.88 -15.71
N THR A 98 11.48 1.03 -14.40
CA THR A 98 11.98 2.21 -13.68
C THR A 98 13.34 1.89 -13.10
N ALA A 99 14.28 2.83 -13.11
CA ALA A 99 15.59 2.68 -12.45
C ALA A 99 16.01 4.00 -11.79
N ASP A 100 16.60 3.93 -10.61
CA ASP A 100 17.15 5.10 -9.93
C ASP A 100 18.41 5.65 -10.64
N SER A 101 18.61 6.97 -10.54
CA SER A 101 19.74 7.67 -11.17
C SER A 101 21.06 7.62 -10.37
N ASP A 102 21.09 6.89 -9.24
CA ASP A 102 22.20 6.91 -8.27
C ASP A 102 23.20 5.75 -8.44
N GLY A 103 23.08 5.01 -9.54
CA GLY A 103 23.99 3.91 -9.90
C GLY A 103 23.78 2.62 -9.11
N GLN A 104 22.70 2.50 -8.31
CA GLN A 104 22.42 1.27 -7.55
C GLN A 104 21.93 0.11 -8.43
N HIS A 105 21.39 0.40 -9.61
CA HIS A 105 20.83 -0.61 -10.51
C HIS A 105 21.75 -0.83 -11.70
N THR A 106 22.18 -2.06 -11.93
CA THR A 106 23.07 -2.38 -13.04
C THR A 106 22.28 -2.52 -14.34
N VAL A 107 22.95 -2.29 -15.49
CA VAL A 107 22.36 -2.56 -16.82
C VAL A 107 21.92 -4.01 -16.92
N LYS A 108 22.73 -4.95 -16.40
CA LYS A 108 22.42 -6.37 -16.36
C LYS A 108 21.11 -6.66 -15.63
N ASP A 109 20.85 -6.00 -14.50
CA ASP A 109 19.59 -6.17 -13.78
C ASP A 109 18.40 -5.63 -14.56
N VAL A 110 18.54 -4.50 -15.26
CA VAL A 110 17.50 -3.97 -16.16
C VAL A 110 17.17 -4.98 -17.27
N LEU A 111 18.18 -5.58 -17.91
CA LEU A 111 17.95 -6.57 -18.96
C LEU A 111 17.28 -7.84 -18.42
N ARG A 112 17.71 -8.34 -17.26
CA ARG A 112 17.08 -9.50 -16.60
C ARG A 112 15.62 -9.23 -16.21
N MET A 113 15.28 -7.98 -15.88
CA MET A 113 13.89 -7.59 -15.64
C MET A 113 13.06 -7.71 -16.93
N ALA A 114 13.59 -7.28 -18.07
CA ALA A 114 12.93 -7.45 -19.37
C ALA A 114 12.74 -8.93 -19.73
N GLU A 115 13.78 -9.76 -19.55
CA GLU A 115 13.72 -11.22 -19.76
C GLU A 115 12.61 -11.86 -18.90
N SER A 116 12.55 -11.54 -17.61
CA SER A 116 11.54 -12.12 -16.72
C SER A 116 10.12 -11.58 -16.98
N LEU A 117 9.98 -10.40 -17.57
CA LEU A 117 8.69 -9.90 -18.06
C LEU A 117 8.28 -10.57 -19.37
N GLN A 118 9.22 -10.95 -20.22
CA GLN A 118 8.91 -11.72 -21.43
C GLN A 118 8.29 -13.07 -21.11
N GLU A 119 8.73 -13.71 -20.03
CA GLU A 119 8.17 -14.97 -19.54
C GLU A 119 6.78 -14.80 -18.91
N ASP A 120 6.56 -13.73 -18.14
CA ASP A 120 5.31 -13.42 -17.47
C ASP A 120 5.17 -11.91 -17.19
N ASP A 121 4.33 -11.23 -17.96
CA ASP A 121 4.08 -9.79 -17.83
C ASP A 121 2.78 -9.46 -17.08
N SER A 122 2.16 -10.45 -16.41
CA SER A 122 0.83 -10.34 -15.81
C SER A 122 0.72 -9.36 -14.63
N GLY A 123 1.84 -8.82 -14.15
CA GLY A 123 1.88 -7.95 -12.99
C GLY A 123 3.15 -7.10 -12.91
N MET A 124 3.66 -6.92 -11.70
CA MET A 124 4.81 -6.07 -11.42
C MET A 124 5.98 -6.90 -10.91
N LEU A 125 7.10 -6.78 -11.60
CA LEU A 125 8.39 -7.31 -11.18
C LEU A 125 9.12 -6.26 -10.35
N LEU A 126 9.74 -6.70 -9.26
CA LEU A 126 10.47 -5.86 -8.32
C LEU A 126 11.90 -6.37 -8.20
N GLY A 127 12.87 -5.52 -8.52
CA GLY A 127 14.28 -5.80 -8.26
C GLY A 127 14.52 -5.84 -6.76
N SER A 128 14.79 -7.02 -6.21
CA SER A 128 14.95 -7.24 -4.78
C SER A 128 16.42 -7.42 -4.45
N ARG A 129 16.92 -6.54 -3.59
CA ARG A 129 18.25 -6.70 -3.01
C ARG A 129 18.28 -7.92 -2.11
N ASP A 130 19.40 -8.64 -2.11
CA ASP A 130 19.61 -9.72 -1.16
C ASP A 130 20.03 -9.13 0.19
N PHE A 131 19.05 -8.97 1.07
CA PHE A 131 19.28 -8.43 2.40
C PHE A 131 20.04 -9.39 3.33
N ASP A 132 20.31 -10.63 2.93
CA ASP A 132 21.02 -11.60 3.76
C ASP A 132 22.55 -11.54 3.56
N GLN A 133 23.04 -10.66 2.67
CA GLN A 133 24.47 -10.41 2.46
C GLN A 133 25.13 -9.64 3.61
N PRO A 134 26.43 -9.88 3.90
CA PRO A 134 27.16 -9.25 5.01
C PRO A 134 27.26 -7.72 4.89
N ASP A 135 27.27 -7.20 3.67
CA ASP A 135 27.56 -5.79 3.36
C ASP A 135 26.32 -4.88 3.47
N VAL A 136 25.15 -5.45 3.79
CA VAL A 136 23.90 -4.71 3.97
C VAL A 136 23.87 -4.06 5.36
N PRO A 137 23.72 -2.73 5.49
CA PRO A 137 23.60 -2.09 6.79
C PRO A 137 22.43 -2.67 7.59
N PHE A 138 22.71 -3.20 8.79
CA PHE A 138 21.73 -3.87 9.68
C PHE A 138 20.43 -3.06 9.89
N LYS A 139 20.53 -1.72 9.96
CA LYS A 139 19.36 -0.83 10.13
C LYS A 139 18.41 -0.86 8.93
N SER A 140 18.93 -0.96 7.71
CA SER A 140 18.15 -1.02 6.47
C SER A 140 17.46 -2.39 6.31
N ARG A 141 18.19 -3.47 6.62
CA ARG A 141 17.67 -4.85 6.63
C ARG A 141 16.45 -5.01 7.54
N ASN A 142 16.54 -4.51 8.78
CA ASN A 142 15.44 -4.62 9.73
C ASN A 142 14.25 -3.73 9.37
N GLY A 143 14.50 -2.50 8.88
CA GLY A 143 13.44 -1.58 8.47
C GLY A 143 12.60 -2.12 7.29
N ASN A 144 13.26 -2.70 6.28
CA ASN A 144 12.56 -3.28 5.15
C ASN A 144 11.80 -4.56 5.55
N LYS A 145 12.39 -5.47 6.34
CA LYS A 145 11.67 -6.66 6.86
C LYS A 145 10.40 -6.30 7.64
N ILE A 146 10.46 -5.26 8.48
CA ILE A 146 9.28 -4.74 9.18
C ILE A 146 8.26 -4.21 8.18
N THR A 147 8.68 -3.40 7.21
CA THR A 147 7.78 -2.83 6.20
C THR A 147 7.12 -3.92 5.36
N SER A 148 7.85 -4.95 4.94
CA SER A 148 7.33 -6.14 4.25
C SER A 148 6.32 -6.91 5.10
N ALA A 149 6.58 -7.09 6.40
CA ALA A 149 5.66 -7.75 7.31
C ALA A 149 4.38 -6.95 7.52
N VAL A 150 4.48 -5.63 7.70
CA VAL A 150 3.31 -4.73 7.80
C VAL A 150 2.55 -4.74 6.48
N PHE A 151 3.22 -4.67 5.33
CA PHE A 151 2.57 -4.73 4.02
C PHE A 151 1.84 -6.05 3.81
N LYS A 152 2.47 -7.20 4.11
CA LYS A 152 1.82 -8.52 4.07
C LYS A 152 0.65 -8.59 5.04
N LEU A 153 0.81 -8.06 6.25
CA LEU A 153 -0.28 -7.99 7.21
C LEU A 153 -1.45 -7.25 6.58
N PHE A 154 -1.29 -6.02 6.06
CA PHE A 154 -2.37 -5.15 5.60
C PHE A 154 -2.90 -5.40 4.18
N TYR A 155 -2.11 -5.99 3.29
CA TYR A 155 -2.47 -6.19 1.89
C TYR A 155 -2.38 -7.65 1.43
N GLY A 156 -1.94 -8.58 2.30
CA GLY A 156 -1.96 -10.02 2.04
C GLY A 156 -0.86 -10.53 1.10
N VAL A 157 0.00 -9.64 0.59
CA VAL A 157 1.09 -9.99 -0.34
C VAL A 157 2.42 -9.75 0.34
N TRP A 158 3.34 -10.72 0.23
CA TRP A 158 4.72 -10.52 0.68
C TRP A 158 5.52 -9.83 -0.42
N VAL A 159 6.16 -8.72 -0.08
CA VAL A 159 7.07 -8.00 -0.97
C VAL A 159 8.44 -7.96 -0.30
N SER A 160 9.43 -8.62 -0.89
CA SER A 160 10.77 -8.77 -0.29
C SER A 160 11.51 -7.44 -0.16
N ASP A 161 11.37 -6.54 -1.14
CA ASP A 161 11.89 -5.18 -1.10
C ASP A 161 10.81 -4.18 -1.47
N THR A 162 10.29 -3.47 -0.47
CA THR A 162 9.20 -2.50 -0.68
C THR A 162 9.71 -1.14 -1.17
N GLN A 163 11.01 -0.90 -1.08
CA GLN A 163 11.65 0.40 -1.32
C GLN A 163 12.52 0.41 -2.58
N THR A 164 12.51 -0.68 -3.36
CA THR A 164 13.23 -0.73 -4.63
C THR A 164 12.64 0.24 -5.65
N GLY A 165 13.53 1.00 -6.30
CA GLY A 165 13.22 1.81 -7.48
C GLY A 165 13.32 1.04 -8.78
N LEU A 166 13.91 -0.17 -8.78
CA LEU A 166 13.94 -1.05 -9.95
C LEU A 166 12.65 -1.86 -10.03
N ARG A 167 11.76 -1.46 -10.94
CA ARG A 167 10.44 -2.07 -11.11
C ARG A 167 10.15 -2.26 -12.57
N GLY A 168 9.56 -3.38 -12.93
CA GLY A 168 9.22 -3.74 -14.29
C GLY A 168 7.76 -4.12 -14.42
N PHE A 169 7.09 -3.71 -15.48
CA PHE A 169 5.71 -4.09 -15.78
C PHE A 169 5.38 -3.93 -17.28
N ALA A 170 4.32 -4.56 -17.75
CA ALA A 170 3.83 -4.40 -19.12
C ALA A 170 3.33 -2.97 -19.38
N SER A 171 3.58 -2.41 -20.57
CA SER A 171 3.12 -1.07 -20.94
C SER A 171 1.60 -0.89 -20.85
N GLY A 172 0.83 -1.97 -20.95
CA GLY A 172 -0.62 -1.97 -20.70
C GLY A 172 -1.02 -1.52 -19.29
N LEU A 173 -0.12 -1.56 -18.31
CA LEU A 173 -0.34 -1.07 -16.95
C LEU A 173 0.00 0.43 -16.78
N LEU A 174 0.55 1.11 -17.80
CA LEU A 174 0.86 2.55 -17.74
C LEU A 174 -0.34 3.40 -17.30
N PRO A 175 -1.56 3.27 -17.86
CA PRO A 175 -2.70 4.07 -17.42
C PRO A 175 -3.03 3.87 -15.93
N THR A 176 -2.90 2.63 -15.44
CA THR A 176 -3.08 2.30 -14.03
C THR A 176 -2.03 2.98 -13.17
N MET A 177 -0.74 2.86 -13.52
CA MET A 177 0.35 3.43 -12.74
C MET A 177 0.31 4.96 -12.73
N ILE A 178 -0.03 5.61 -13.85
CA ILE A 178 -0.18 7.06 -13.92
C ILE A 178 -1.29 7.55 -12.98
N ALA A 179 -2.41 6.82 -12.88
CA ALA A 179 -3.55 7.17 -12.03
C ALA A 179 -3.30 6.98 -10.52
N VAL A 180 -2.26 6.24 -10.13
CA VAL A 180 -1.90 6.03 -8.72
C VAL A 180 -1.60 7.37 -8.04
N LYS A 181 -2.14 7.58 -6.83
CA LYS A 181 -1.94 8.83 -6.07
C LYS A 181 -0.53 8.91 -5.48
N GLY A 182 -0.10 10.14 -5.19
CA GLY A 182 1.23 10.42 -4.64
C GLY A 182 2.12 11.14 -5.65
N GLU A 183 3.02 11.96 -5.15
CA GLU A 183 3.88 12.85 -5.92
C GLU A 183 5.35 12.70 -5.54
N ARG A 184 5.64 12.16 -4.35
CA ARG A 184 7.00 11.94 -3.84
C ARG A 184 7.24 10.45 -3.61
N TYR A 185 8.14 10.09 -2.70
CA TYR A 185 8.53 8.70 -2.40
C TYR A 185 7.35 7.80 -2.02
N GLU A 186 6.25 8.33 -1.47
CA GLU A 186 5.07 7.53 -1.18
C GLU A 186 4.35 6.99 -2.43
N TYR A 187 4.59 7.57 -3.61
CA TYR A 187 4.02 7.10 -4.87
C TYR A 187 4.41 5.64 -5.16
N GLU A 188 5.68 5.31 -4.97
CA GLU A 188 6.19 3.96 -5.16
C GLU A 188 5.49 2.96 -4.22
N MET A 189 5.27 3.31 -2.96
CA MET A 189 4.47 2.47 -2.06
C MET A 189 3.00 2.36 -2.52
N ASN A 190 2.40 3.46 -3.00
CA ASN A 190 1.05 3.43 -3.54
C ASN A 190 0.92 2.52 -4.77
N MET A 191 1.96 2.39 -5.62
CA MET A 191 1.95 1.43 -6.73
C MET A 191 1.84 -0.02 -6.22
N LEU A 192 2.58 -0.38 -5.16
CA LEU A 192 2.50 -1.71 -4.55
C LEU A 192 1.10 -1.97 -3.99
N ILE A 193 0.54 -0.97 -3.30
CA ILE A 193 -0.81 -1.02 -2.73
C ILE A 193 -1.86 -1.20 -3.84
N GLU A 194 -1.71 -0.47 -4.95
CA GLU A 194 -2.63 -0.57 -6.08
C GLU A 194 -2.55 -1.95 -6.74
N CYS A 195 -1.34 -2.48 -6.95
CA CYS A 195 -1.15 -3.84 -7.46
C CYS A 195 -1.81 -4.88 -6.54
N ALA A 196 -1.61 -4.78 -5.22
CA ALA A 196 -2.25 -5.68 -4.27
C ALA A 196 -3.79 -5.57 -4.28
N ARG A 197 -4.34 -4.36 -4.42
CA ARG A 197 -5.80 -4.14 -4.51
C ARG A 197 -6.39 -4.71 -5.79
N GLN A 198 -5.70 -4.54 -6.91
CA GLN A 198 -6.11 -5.08 -8.21
C GLN A 198 -5.78 -6.57 -8.36
N ARG A 199 -5.09 -7.16 -7.37
CA ARG A 199 -4.60 -8.55 -7.40
C ARG A 199 -3.66 -8.82 -8.56
N LEU A 200 -2.90 -7.80 -8.98
CA LEU A 200 -1.80 -7.96 -9.91
C LEU A 200 -0.67 -8.72 -9.18
N PRO A 201 -0.14 -9.80 -9.77
CA PRO A 201 1.01 -10.50 -9.22
C PRO A 201 2.18 -9.55 -8.97
N MET A 202 2.84 -9.71 -7.82
CA MET A 202 4.09 -9.02 -7.53
C MET A 202 5.17 -10.06 -7.35
N ARG A 203 6.18 -10.04 -8.23
CA ARG A 203 7.28 -11.01 -8.24
C ARG A 203 8.59 -10.29 -7.89
N ALA A 204 9.45 -10.97 -7.15
CA ALA A 204 10.77 -10.46 -6.79
C ALA A 204 11.82 -11.08 -7.71
N LEU A 205 12.66 -10.25 -8.33
CA LEU A 205 13.84 -10.67 -9.06
C LEU A 205 15.07 -10.32 -8.22
N PRO A 206 15.90 -11.29 -7.78
CA PRO A 206 17.14 -10.98 -7.08
C PRO A 206 18.11 -10.18 -7.97
N ILE A 207 18.57 -9.04 -7.45
CA ILE A 207 19.50 -8.13 -8.13
C ILE A 207 20.83 -8.00 -7.37
N GLU A 208 21.90 -7.74 -8.12
CA GLU A 208 23.21 -7.40 -7.54
C GLU A 208 23.10 -6.01 -6.91
N THR A 209 23.48 -5.88 -5.64
CA THR A 209 23.41 -4.56 -4.99
C THR A 209 24.76 -3.90 -4.99
N VAL A 210 24.88 -2.77 -5.67
CA VAL A 210 26.08 -1.93 -5.64
C VAL A 210 25.97 -1.00 -4.43
N TYR A 211 26.49 -1.44 -3.28
CA TYR A 211 26.59 -0.63 -2.06
C TYR A 211 27.92 0.13 -2.05
N GLU A 212 27.93 1.37 -2.51
CA GLU A 212 29.11 2.24 -2.39
C GLU A 212 28.77 3.48 -1.55
N ASN A 213 29.61 3.76 -0.55
CA ASN A 213 29.57 4.95 0.32
C ASN A 213 28.26 5.19 1.08
N ASN A 214 27.77 4.18 1.83
CA ASN A 214 26.79 4.37 2.92
C ASN A 214 25.47 5.09 2.54
N ASN A 215 25.06 5.08 1.26
CA ASN A 215 23.90 5.81 0.73
C ASN A 215 23.93 7.34 0.94
N GLU A 216 25.12 7.96 1.06
CA GLU A 216 25.24 9.43 1.25
C GLU A 216 24.62 10.25 0.09
N GLY A 217 24.52 9.67 -1.12
CA GLY A 217 23.86 10.29 -2.28
C GLY A 217 22.34 10.17 -2.30
N SER A 218 21.72 9.35 -1.45
CA SER A 218 20.26 9.25 -1.46
C SER A 218 19.63 10.46 -0.77
N HIS A 219 18.86 11.27 -1.50
CA HIS A 219 18.09 12.38 -0.94
C HIS A 219 16.92 11.94 -0.02
N PHE A 220 16.90 10.67 0.39
CA PHE A 220 15.89 10.08 1.26
C PHE A 220 16.06 10.55 2.71
N ARG A 221 15.04 11.24 3.24
CA ARG A 221 15.04 11.71 4.62
C ARG A 221 14.42 10.63 5.50
N ALA A 222 15.29 9.76 6.03
CA ALA A 222 14.96 8.53 6.78
C ALA A 222 13.68 8.59 7.62
N VAL A 223 13.52 9.60 8.50
CA VAL A 223 12.34 9.70 9.38
C VAL A 223 11.10 10.20 8.65
N ARG A 224 11.20 11.33 7.93
CA ARG A 224 10.04 11.98 7.31
C ARG A 224 9.44 11.11 6.20
N ASP A 225 10.28 10.49 5.40
CA ASP A 225 9.84 9.66 4.29
C ASP A 225 9.34 8.31 4.76
N SER A 226 9.93 7.72 5.82
CA SER A 226 9.36 6.55 6.48
C SER A 226 7.95 6.84 7.02
N VAL A 227 7.74 7.96 7.71
CA VAL A 227 6.41 8.33 8.23
C VAL A 227 5.38 8.46 7.10
N ARG A 228 5.76 9.02 5.94
CA ARG A 228 4.88 9.07 4.77
C ARG A 228 4.56 7.69 4.21
N ILE A 229 5.54 6.80 4.13
CA ILE A 229 5.33 5.43 3.68
C ILE A 229 4.35 4.71 4.61
N TYR A 230 4.59 4.76 5.93
CA TYR A 230 3.70 4.15 6.92
C TYR A 230 2.30 4.78 6.94
N SER A 231 2.18 6.10 6.78
CA SER A 231 0.88 6.77 6.77
C SER A 231 0.02 6.31 5.59
N VAL A 232 0.65 5.99 4.45
CA VAL A 232 -0.02 5.46 3.27
C VAL A 232 -0.44 4.00 3.45
N ILE A 233 0.46 3.14 3.94
CA ILE A 233 0.17 1.72 4.25
C ILE A 233 -0.97 1.60 5.27
N LEU A 234 -0.93 2.44 6.31
CA LEU A 234 -1.88 2.38 7.43
C LEU A 234 -3.11 3.30 7.22
N ALA A 235 -3.19 4.05 6.12
CA ALA A 235 -4.28 5.01 5.89
C ALA A 235 -5.66 4.37 6.02
N GLY A 236 -5.85 3.19 5.44
CA GLY A 236 -7.11 2.45 5.52
C GLY A 236 -7.44 2.01 6.95
N PHE A 237 -6.43 1.60 7.72
CA PHE A 237 -6.58 1.19 9.11
C PHE A 237 -6.87 2.38 10.04
N PHE A 238 -6.20 3.52 9.84
CA PHE A 238 -6.50 4.74 10.60
C PHE A 238 -7.91 5.24 10.35
N LYS A 239 -8.39 5.20 9.10
CA LYS A 239 -9.80 5.50 8.79
C LYS A 239 -10.77 4.58 9.55
N PHE A 240 -10.44 3.29 9.66
CA PHE A 240 -11.23 2.31 10.43
C PHE A 240 -11.22 2.61 11.94
N ILE A 241 -10.07 2.99 12.49
CA ILE A 241 -9.96 3.46 13.89
C ILE A 241 -10.87 4.67 14.10
N SER A 242 -10.78 5.68 13.24
CA SER A 242 -11.61 6.88 13.34
C SER A 242 -13.10 6.58 13.24
N ALA A 243 -13.51 5.70 12.30
CA ALA A 243 -14.90 5.27 12.16
C ALA A 243 -15.42 4.53 13.42
N SER A 244 -14.58 3.69 14.01
CA SER A 244 -14.91 2.95 15.23
C SER A 244 -15.00 3.85 16.45
N LEU A 245 -14.07 4.81 16.60
CA LEU A 245 -14.11 5.80 17.67
C LEU A 245 -15.36 6.70 17.56
N LEU A 246 -15.70 7.14 16.35
CA LEU A 246 -16.90 7.93 16.13
C LEU A 246 -18.17 7.12 16.44
N SER A 247 -18.21 5.85 16.05
CA SER A 247 -19.32 4.96 16.41
C SER A 247 -19.45 4.77 17.92
N PHE A 248 -18.34 4.66 18.66
CA PHE A 248 -18.35 4.63 20.12
C PHE A 248 -18.93 5.91 20.74
N VAL A 249 -18.56 7.09 20.20
CA VAL A 249 -19.13 8.37 20.65
C VAL A 249 -20.63 8.43 20.37
N VAL A 250 -21.07 7.99 19.17
CA VAL A 250 -22.49 7.92 18.80
C VAL A 250 -23.25 6.96 19.71
N ASP A 251 -22.68 5.79 20.01
CA ASP A 251 -23.24 4.80 20.94
C ASP A 251 -23.50 5.41 22.32
N TYR A 252 -22.50 6.08 22.89
CA TYR A 252 -22.63 6.71 24.20
C TYR A 252 -23.65 7.87 24.20
N ALA A 253 -23.64 8.71 23.16
CA ALA A 253 -24.59 9.81 23.02
C ALA A 253 -26.04 9.30 22.87
N LEU A 254 -26.25 8.27 22.06
CA LEU A 254 -27.56 7.64 21.88
C LEU A 254 -28.03 6.96 23.16
N TYR A 255 -27.13 6.29 23.89
CA TYR A 255 -27.44 5.73 25.19
C TYR A 255 -27.93 6.81 26.15
N LEU A 256 -27.20 7.92 26.28
CA LEU A 256 -27.60 9.03 27.18
C LEU A 256 -28.96 9.62 26.77
N LEU A 257 -29.19 9.83 25.49
CA LEU A 257 -30.44 10.36 24.96
C LEU A 257 -31.61 9.41 25.24
N LEU A 258 -31.51 8.15 24.81
CA LEU A 258 -32.56 7.14 24.96
C LEU A 258 -32.85 6.87 26.45
N ASN A 259 -31.80 6.76 27.26
CA ASN A 259 -31.93 6.53 28.70
C ASN A 259 -32.71 7.67 29.36
N ASN A 260 -32.39 8.93 29.05
CA ASN A 260 -33.09 10.08 29.64
C ASN A 260 -34.53 10.24 29.13
N LEU A 261 -34.80 9.90 27.88
CA LEU A 261 -36.17 9.90 27.34
C LEU A 261 -37.03 8.80 28.00
N LEU A 262 -36.48 7.59 28.14
CA LEU A 262 -37.21 6.44 28.68
C LEU A 262 -37.37 6.49 30.21
N LYS A 263 -36.48 7.21 30.94
CA LYS A 263 -36.65 7.49 32.37
C LYS A 263 -37.97 8.20 32.69
N GLY A 264 -38.52 8.98 31.75
CA GLY A 264 -39.81 9.66 31.91
C GLY A 264 -41.02 8.75 31.85
N VAL A 265 -40.84 7.46 31.52
CA VAL A 265 -41.92 6.46 31.42
C VAL A 265 -41.97 5.62 32.69
N PRO A 266 -42.93 5.81 33.61
CA PRO A 266 -42.96 5.13 34.91
C PRO A 266 -42.98 3.60 34.81
N ALA A 267 -43.62 3.06 33.77
CA ALA A 267 -43.68 1.62 33.52
C ALA A 267 -42.31 0.97 33.24
N LEU A 268 -41.30 1.75 32.83
CA LEU A 268 -39.96 1.26 32.51
C LEU A 268 -38.93 1.52 33.62
N GLY A 269 -39.35 2.17 34.71
CA GLY A 269 -38.49 2.49 35.86
C GLY A 269 -38.37 1.34 36.88
N ASN A 270 -39.33 0.41 36.90
CA ASN A 270 -39.35 -0.68 37.86
C ASN A 270 -38.34 -1.77 37.51
N GLU A 271 -37.68 -2.32 38.53
CA GLU A 271 -36.80 -3.48 38.36
C GLU A 271 -37.62 -4.72 37.97
N ILE A 272 -37.17 -5.43 36.94
CA ILE A 272 -37.71 -6.72 36.55
C ILE A 272 -36.64 -7.78 36.84
N GLY A 273 -37.01 -8.82 37.58
CA GLY A 273 -36.17 -9.98 37.84
C GLY A 273 -36.60 -11.17 36.99
N VAL A 274 -35.64 -11.80 36.30
CA VAL A 274 -35.84 -13.10 35.65
C VAL A 274 -34.74 -14.04 36.15
N LEU A 275 -35.14 -15.11 36.83
CA LEU A 275 -34.22 -16.03 37.51
C LEU A 275 -33.35 -15.29 38.55
N PHE A 276 -32.01 -15.36 38.45
CA PHE A 276 -31.06 -14.61 39.29
C PHE A 276 -30.64 -13.25 38.71
N LEU A 277 -31.16 -12.86 37.54
CA LEU A 277 -30.81 -11.60 36.87
C LEU A 277 -31.85 -10.52 37.16
N ARG A 278 -31.39 -9.36 37.63
CA ARG A 278 -32.21 -8.16 37.77
C ARG A 278 -31.80 -7.15 36.70
N PHE A 279 -32.78 -6.59 36.01
CA PHE A 279 -32.54 -5.57 35.00
C PHE A 279 -33.57 -4.46 35.09
N VAL A 280 -33.12 -3.28 34.67
CA VAL A 280 -33.97 -2.10 34.57
C VAL A 280 -34.34 -1.92 33.09
N PRO A 281 -35.65 -1.97 32.74
CA PRO A 281 -36.08 -1.96 31.34
C PRO A 281 -35.59 -0.76 30.55
N HIS A 282 -35.69 0.46 31.08
CA HIS A 282 -35.25 1.65 30.35
C HIS A 282 -33.74 1.64 30.05
N ILE A 283 -32.90 1.18 30.98
CA ILE A 283 -31.44 1.06 30.76
C ILE A 283 -31.18 0.01 29.67
N THR A 284 -31.83 -1.14 29.77
CA THR A 284 -31.63 -2.26 28.83
C THR A 284 -32.06 -1.86 27.41
N ILE A 285 -33.23 -1.25 27.26
CA ILE A 285 -33.74 -0.77 25.97
C ILE A 285 -32.82 0.32 25.41
N ALA A 286 -32.38 1.26 26.24
CA ALA A 286 -31.44 2.32 25.82
C ALA A 286 -30.11 1.73 25.34
N THR A 287 -29.53 0.77 26.07
CA THR A 287 -28.29 0.11 25.67
C THR A 287 -28.45 -0.68 24.36
N VAL A 288 -29.50 -1.51 24.24
CA VAL A 288 -29.75 -2.30 23.02
C VAL A 288 -30.02 -1.39 21.82
N GLY A 289 -30.86 -0.36 22.00
CA GLY A 289 -31.17 0.62 20.96
C GLY A 289 -29.94 1.40 20.50
N ALA A 290 -29.12 1.88 21.45
CA ALA A 290 -27.87 2.55 21.14
C ALA A 290 -26.91 1.65 20.34
N ARG A 291 -26.76 0.38 20.73
CA ARG A 291 -25.90 -0.60 20.05
C ARG A 291 -26.34 -0.89 18.62
N ILE A 292 -27.64 -1.03 18.39
CA ILE A 292 -28.19 -1.27 17.05
C ILE A 292 -27.93 -0.06 16.15
N LEU A 293 -28.26 1.14 16.62
CA LEU A 293 -28.10 2.37 15.84
C LEU A 293 -26.63 2.71 15.59
N SER A 294 -25.77 2.57 16.61
CA SER A 294 -24.32 2.81 16.48
C SER A 294 -23.65 1.78 15.56
N GLY A 295 -24.12 0.53 15.55
CA GLY A 295 -23.70 -0.51 14.62
C GLY A 295 -24.10 -0.23 13.17
N ILE A 296 -25.33 0.22 12.92
CA ILE A 296 -25.79 0.65 11.58
C ILE A 296 -24.96 1.85 11.08
N PHE A 297 -24.70 2.81 11.97
CA PHE A 297 -23.82 3.93 11.69
C PHE A 297 -22.40 3.46 11.33
N ASN A 298 -21.81 2.57 12.15
CA ASN A 298 -20.48 2.02 11.92
C ASN A 298 -20.39 1.30 10.56
N PHE A 299 -21.37 0.45 10.23
CA PHE A 299 -21.47 -0.19 8.93
C PHE A 299 -21.48 0.83 7.79
N THR A 300 -22.31 1.87 7.91
CA THR A 300 -22.47 2.89 6.87
C THR A 300 -21.17 3.68 6.64
N VAL A 301 -20.50 4.08 7.72
CA VAL A 301 -19.23 4.82 7.64
C VAL A 301 -18.14 3.91 7.08
N ASN A 302 -18.01 2.68 7.56
CA ASN A 302 -17.01 1.74 7.07
C ASN A 302 -17.21 1.44 5.58
N ARG A 303 -18.45 1.20 5.16
CA ARG A 303 -18.80 0.93 3.76
C ARG A 303 -18.42 2.09 2.84
N LYS A 304 -18.81 3.33 3.18
CA LYS A 304 -18.64 4.50 2.30
C LYS A 304 -17.26 5.14 2.37
N PHE A 305 -16.69 5.29 3.58
CA PHE A 305 -15.49 6.11 3.78
C PHE A 305 -14.21 5.30 3.98
N VAL A 306 -14.31 4.12 4.59
CA VAL A 306 -13.13 3.29 4.91
C VAL A 306 -12.78 2.37 3.73
N PHE A 307 -13.78 1.65 3.22
CA PHE A 307 -13.58 0.60 2.21
C PHE A 307 -14.08 0.96 0.80
N ASP A 308 -14.81 2.07 0.63
CA ASP A 308 -15.39 2.50 -0.66
C ASP A 308 -16.13 1.35 -1.39
N ASP A 309 -16.95 0.63 -0.64
CA ASP A 309 -17.66 -0.56 -1.11
C ASP A 309 -18.80 -0.20 -2.08
N LYS A 310 -18.65 -0.65 -3.33
CA LYS A 310 -19.64 -0.46 -4.40
C LYS A 310 -20.65 -1.61 -4.51
N ASN A 311 -20.52 -2.65 -3.68
CA ASN A 311 -21.44 -3.80 -3.71
C ASN A 311 -22.82 -3.45 -3.12
N SER A 312 -23.80 -4.34 -3.29
CA SER A 312 -25.14 -4.17 -2.72
C SER A 312 -25.16 -4.29 -1.19
N VAL A 313 -26.00 -3.47 -0.53
CA VAL A 313 -26.17 -3.51 0.93
C VAL A 313 -26.62 -4.89 1.41
N SER A 314 -27.49 -5.55 0.65
CA SER A 314 -28.01 -6.89 0.98
C SER A 314 -26.92 -7.96 1.04
N ARG A 315 -25.78 -7.75 0.39
CA ARG A 315 -24.61 -8.63 0.46
C ARG A 315 -23.66 -8.25 1.59
N SER A 316 -23.33 -6.96 1.71
CA SER A 316 -22.33 -6.50 2.68
C SER A 316 -22.87 -6.52 4.12
N PHE A 317 -24.16 -6.23 4.33
CA PHE A 317 -24.73 -6.10 5.68
C PHE A 317 -24.80 -7.42 6.47
N PRO A 318 -25.28 -8.56 5.91
CA PRO A 318 -25.27 -9.83 6.65
C PRO A 318 -23.86 -10.30 7.01
N ARG A 319 -22.87 -10.05 6.13
CA ARG A 319 -21.47 -10.38 6.39
C ARG A 319 -20.91 -9.51 7.52
N TYR A 320 -21.22 -8.22 7.51
CA TYR A 320 -20.85 -7.32 8.59
C TYR A 320 -21.44 -7.79 9.93
N LEU A 321 -22.72 -8.16 9.95
CA LEU A 321 -23.38 -8.68 11.15
C LEU A 321 -22.72 -9.98 11.64
N ALA A 322 -22.35 -10.89 10.73
CA ALA A 322 -21.64 -12.11 11.08
C ALA A 322 -20.27 -11.81 11.73
N VAL A 323 -19.49 -10.86 11.17
CA VAL A 323 -18.22 -10.43 11.79
C VAL A 323 -18.48 -9.79 13.16
N PHE A 324 -19.50 -8.95 13.30
CA PHE A 324 -19.84 -8.30 14.56
C PHE A 324 -20.18 -9.32 15.66
N CYS A 325 -21.07 -10.28 15.37
CA CYS A 325 -21.44 -11.33 16.31
C CYS A 325 -20.26 -12.24 16.65
N LEU A 326 -19.47 -12.64 15.65
CA LEU A 326 -18.26 -13.44 15.85
C LEU A 326 -17.27 -12.71 16.77
N ASN A 327 -17.06 -11.42 16.54
CA ASN A 327 -16.15 -10.61 17.35
C ASN A 327 -16.59 -10.55 18.82
N MET A 328 -17.89 -10.42 19.07
CA MET A 328 -18.46 -10.41 20.41
C MET A 328 -18.26 -11.75 21.12
N LEU A 329 -18.52 -12.86 20.43
CA LEU A 329 -18.34 -14.22 20.98
C LEU A 329 -16.86 -14.53 21.26
N LEU A 330 -15.97 -14.18 20.33
CA LEU A 330 -14.54 -14.38 20.51
C LEU A 330 -13.97 -13.51 21.64
N SER A 331 -14.43 -12.26 21.80
CA SER A 331 -13.99 -11.40 22.90
C SER A 331 -14.32 -12.03 24.26
N ALA A 332 -15.54 -12.56 24.42
CA ALA A 332 -15.94 -13.26 25.65
C ALA A 332 -15.11 -14.54 25.85
N ALA A 333 -15.04 -15.42 24.84
CA ALA A 333 -14.38 -16.72 24.95
C ALA A 333 -12.86 -16.58 25.21
N LEU A 334 -12.16 -15.70 24.48
CA LEU A 334 -10.73 -15.50 24.63
C LEU A 334 -10.38 -14.85 25.96
N THR A 335 -11.14 -13.84 26.40
CA THR A 335 -10.90 -13.18 27.68
C THR A 335 -11.07 -14.16 28.83
N SER A 336 -12.16 -14.94 28.84
CA SER A 336 -12.39 -15.97 29.86
C SER A 336 -11.34 -17.08 29.82
N GLY A 337 -11.00 -17.58 28.62
CA GLY A 337 -10.02 -18.66 28.47
C GLY A 337 -8.62 -18.26 28.94
N LEU A 338 -8.15 -17.06 28.57
CA LEU A 338 -6.84 -16.56 29.00
C LEU A 338 -6.81 -16.22 30.50
N HIS A 339 -7.90 -15.66 31.05
CA HIS A 339 -8.04 -15.45 32.50
C HIS A 339 -7.89 -16.78 33.26
N LEU A 340 -8.60 -17.82 32.83
CA LEU A 340 -8.52 -19.15 33.45
C LEU A 340 -7.16 -19.83 33.26
N ALA A 341 -6.51 -19.64 32.12
CA ALA A 341 -5.23 -20.29 31.81
C ALA A 341 -4.05 -19.66 32.54
N PHE A 342 -4.01 -18.33 32.66
CA PHE A 342 -2.86 -17.60 33.20
C PHE A 342 -3.10 -17.00 34.59
N GLY A 343 -4.34 -17.03 35.10
CA GLY A 343 -4.71 -16.43 36.38
C GLY A 343 -4.59 -14.90 36.43
N TRP A 344 -4.40 -14.25 35.27
CA TRP A 344 -4.30 -12.79 35.17
C TRP A 344 -5.66 -12.13 35.40
N SER A 345 -5.70 -10.87 35.85
CA SER A 345 -6.97 -10.14 35.92
C SER A 345 -7.67 -10.11 34.55
N ASP A 346 -8.95 -10.41 34.55
CA ASP A 346 -9.87 -10.31 33.41
C ASP A 346 -9.78 -8.94 32.71
N ASN A 347 -9.68 -7.85 33.47
CA ASN A 347 -9.51 -6.50 32.94
C ASN A 347 -8.20 -6.32 32.16
N LEU A 348 -7.11 -6.92 32.63
CA LEU A 348 -5.80 -6.84 31.97
C LEU A 348 -5.75 -7.70 30.71
N VAL A 349 -6.34 -8.89 30.76
CA VAL A 349 -6.44 -9.82 29.61
C VAL A 349 -7.29 -9.24 28.50
N LYS A 350 -8.35 -8.50 28.84
CA LYS A 350 -9.30 -7.95 27.88
C LYS A 350 -8.65 -6.98 26.87
N ILE A 351 -7.68 -6.18 27.30
CA ILE A 351 -7.03 -5.16 26.44
C ILE A 351 -6.34 -5.79 25.21
N PRO A 352 -5.36 -6.72 25.35
CA PRO A 352 -4.72 -7.33 24.19
C PRO A 352 -5.67 -8.18 23.35
N VAL A 353 -6.68 -8.82 23.95
CA VAL A 353 -7.72 -9.56 23.21
C VAL A 353 -8.50 -8.64 22.30
N ASP A 354 -8.99 -7.51 22.82
CA ASP A 354 -9.79 -6.57 22.03
C ASP A 354 -8.95 -5.88 20.95
N ILE A 355 -7.66 -5.60 21.18
CA ILE A 355 -6.74 -5.08 20.14
C ILE A 355 -6.58 -6.09 19.01
N LEU A 356 -6.32 -7.37 19.34
CA LEU A 356 -6.17 -8.44 18.35
C LEU A 356 -7.44 -8.61 17.52
N LEU A 357 -8.59 -8.65 18.20
CA LEU A 357 -9.90 -8.78 17.58
C LEU A 357 -10.26 -7.55 16.73
N PHE A 358 -9.82 -6.35 17.13
CA PHE A 358 -10.00 -5.15 16.32
C PHE A 358 -9.25 -5.23 14.99
N VAL A 359 -7.99 -5.69 15.00
CA VAL A 359 -7.21 -5.94 13.78
C VAL A 359 -7.85 -7.06 12.93
N LEU A 360 -8.30 -8.15 13.56
CA LEU A 360 -8.99 -9.24 12.87
C LEU A 360 -10.30 -8.77 12.22
N SER A 361 -11.09 -7.95 12.93
CA SER A 361 -12.34 -7.37 12.42
C SER A 361 -12.07 -6.47 11.22
N TYR A 362 -11.05 -5.61 11.28
CA TYR A 362 -10.62 -4.83 10.12
C TYR A 362 -10.31 -5.74 8.92
N LYS A 363 -9.61 -6.85 9.16
CA LYS A 363 -9.23 -7.81 8.12
C LYS A 363 -10.37 -8.57 7.49
N LEU A 364 -11.29 -9.07 8.30
CA LEU A 364 -12.49 -9.73 7.81
C LEU A 364 -13.36 -8.73 7.03
N GLN A 365 -13.43 -7.47 7.48
CA GLN A 365 -14.16 -6.44 6.77
C GLN A 365 -13.52 -6.11 5.41
N GLN A 366 -12.20 -5.95 5.37
CA GLN A 366 -11.43 -5.66 4.15
C GLN A 366 -11.51 -6.80 3.12
N ASN A 367 -11.32 -8.04 3.56
CA ASN A 367 -11.10 -9.18 2.66
C ASN A 367 -12.36 -10.00 2.36
N TRP A 368 -13.43 -9.85 3.15
CA TRP A 368 -14.64 -10.66 3.00
C TRP A 368 -15.94 -9.85 2.98
N VAL A 369 -16.14 -8.93 3.93
CA VAL A 369 -17.39 -8.15 4.02
C VAL A 369 -17.51 -7.21 2.82
N PHE A 370 -16.49 -6.39 2.59
CA PHE A 370 -16.46 -5.32 1.57
C PHE A 370 -15.56 -5.68 0.39
N ALA A 371 -15.24 -6.96 0.21
CA ALA A 371 -14.41 -7.40 -0.90
C ALA A 371 -15.11 -7.14 -2.25
N PRO A 372 -14.43 -6.55 -3.24
CA PRO A 372 -15.01 -6.30 -4.56
C PRO A 372 -15.47 -7.62 -5.21
N GLU A 373 -16.56 -7.57 -5.97
CA GLU A 373 -16.97 -8.72 -6.77
C GLU A 373 -15.84 -9.11 -7.72
N LYS A 374 -15.53 -10.41 -7.75
CA LYS A 374 -14.79 -10.96 -8.88
C LYS A 374 -15.66 -10.72 -10.09
N LYS A 375 -15.28 -9.78 -10.97
CA LYS A 375 -15.87 -9.71 -12.31
C LYS A 375 -15.78 -11.13 -12.85
N LYS A 376 -16.92 -11.74 -13.19
CA LYS A 376 -16.90 -12.95 -14.01
C LYS A 376 -16.20 -12.52 -15.28
N THR A 377 -14.97 -12.95 -15.47
CA THR A 377 -14.32 -12.91 -16.78
C THR A 377 -15.23 -13.73 -17.68
N GLY A 378 -16.01 -13.05 -18.51
CA GLY A 378 -16.69 -13.68 -19.63
C GLY A 378 -15.59 -14.25 -20.50
N VAL A 379 -15.52 -15.57 -20.56
CA VAL A 379 -14.85 -16.29 -21.64
C VAL A 379 -15.70 -16.14 -22.89
#